data_AF-A0A914PWN7-F1
#
_entry.id   AF-A0A914PWN7-F1
#
_cell.length_a   1.000
_cell.length_b   1.000
_cell.length_c   1.000
_cell.angle_alpha   90.00
_cell.angle_beta   90.00
_cell.angle_gamma   90.00
#
_symmetry.space_group_name_H-M   'P 1'
#
loop_
_entity.id
_entity.type
_entity.pdbx_description
1 polymer ?
#
loop_
_entity_poly.entity_id
_entity_poly.type
_entity_poly.pdbx_seq_one_letter_code
_entity_poly.pdbx_strand_id
1 'polypeptide(L)' 'MLTVSGKLRCAHCTCELGRGSAMIIEALGLFYHINCFRCHVCDKMLGTGSQTTDVRVRDGKLHCEKCYSNEDIGVRLSEI' A
#
# COMPACT_ATOMS: atom_id res chain seq x y z
N MET A 1 -23.90 0.49 1.17
CA MET A 1 -22.75 -0.42 1.02
C MET A 1 -22.19 -0.24 -0.38
N LEU A 2 -21.00 0.36 -0.53
CA LEU A 2 -20.37 0.54 -1.84
C LEU A 2 -19.90 -0.83 -2.34
N THR A 3 -20.61 -1.37 -3.33
CA THR A 3 -20.26 -2.64 -3.95
C THR A 3 -19.02 -2.42 -4.81
N VAL A 4 -17.88 -2.90 -4.35
CA VAL A 4 -16.68 -3.07 -5.16
C VAL A 4 -17.07 -3.93 -6.38
N SER A 5 -17.23 -3.30 -7.54
CA SER A 5 -17.35 -4.04 -8.81
C SER A 5 -16.10 -4.91 -8.93
N GLY A 6 -16.25 -6.21 -9.18
CA GLY A 6 -15.18 -7.21 -9.14
C GLY A 6 -14.00 -7.04 -10.13
N LYS A 7 -13.77 -5.83 -10.64
CA LYS A 7 -12.65 -5.43 -11.48
C LYS A 7 -11.51 -4.76 -10.70
N LEU A 8 -11.64 -4.57 -9.39
CA LEU A 8 -10.59 -3.93 -8.59
C LEU A 8 -9.41 -4.88 -8.39
N ARG A 9 -8.23 -4.41 -8.76
CA ARG A 9 -6.97 -5.15 -8.63
C ARG A 9 -6.09 -4.53 -7.57
N CYS A 10 -5.38 -5.40 -6.87
CA CYS A 10 -4.47 -5.02 -5.82
C CYS A 10 -3.27 -4.32 -6.47
N ALA A 11 -3.00 -3.07 -6.13
CA ALA A 11 -1.86 -2.34 -6.70
C ALA A 11 -0.51 -2.96 -6.30
N HIS A 12 -0.47 -3.78 -5.24
CA HIS A 12 0.75 -4.46 -4.79
C HIS A 12 0.98 -5.82 -5.46
N CYS A 13 -0.03 -6.71 -5.49
CA CYS A 13 0.14 -8.06 -6.07
C CYS A 13 -0.51 -8.22 -7.45
N THR A 14 -1.17 -7.18 -7.97
CA THR A 14 -1.88 -7.15 -9.25
C THR A 14 -3.03 -8.16 -9.42
N CYS A 15 -3.29 -8.98 -8.40
CA CYS A 15 -4.42 -9.91 -8.35
C CYS A 15 -5.74 -9.19 -8.06
N GLU A 16 -6.82 -9.82 -8.46
CA GLU A 16 -8.19 -9.36 -8.23
C GLU A 16 -8.54 -9.47 -6.74
N LEU A 17 -9.10 -8.42 -6.14
CA LEU A 17 -9.49 -8.45 -4.72
C LEU A 17 -10.71 -9.33 -4.44
N GLY A 18 -11.45 -9.70 -5.49
CA GLY A 18 -12.64 -10.53 -5.38
C GLY A 18 -13.74 -9.90 -4.52
N ARG A 19 -14.63 -10.76 -3.99
CA ARG A 19 -15.66 -10.38 -3.01
C ARG A 19 -15.09 -10.57 -1.60
N GLY A 20 -14.33 -9.60 -1.12
CA GLY A 20 -13.70 -9.66 0.21
C GLY A 20 -13.39 -8.29 0.77
N SER A 21 -12.94 -8.27 2.03
CA SER A 21 -12.50 -7.04 2.69
C SER A 21 -11.19 -6.55 2.08
N ALA A 22 -11.19 -5.31 1.63
CA ALA A 22 -10.10 -4.66 0.92
C ALA A 22 -9.70 -3.36 1.64
N MET A 23 -8.42 -3.04 1.63
CA MET A 23 -7.95 -1.72 2.01
C MET A 23 -8.07 -0.79 0.80
N ILE A 24 -8.73 0.35 0.99
CA ILE A 24 -9.01 1.32 -0.06
C ILE A 24 -8.37 2.64 0.33
N ILE A 25 -7.56 3.20 -0.57
CA ILE A 25 -7.01 4.54 -0.43
C ILE A 25 -7.82 5.46 -1.35
N GLU A 26 -8.94 5.97 -0.84
CA GLU A 26 -9.87 6.80 -1.63
C GLU A 26 -9.18 8.04 -2.22
N ALA A 27 -8.24 8.64 -1.48
CA ALA A 27 -7.47 9.79 -1.94
C ALA A 27 -6.69 9.55 -3.24
N LEU A 28 -6.36 8.29 -3.56
CA LEU A 28 -5.56 7.91 -4.73
C LEU A 28 -6.28 6.90 -5.63
N GLY A 29 -7.48 6.44 -5.26
CA GLY A 29 -8.20 5.39 -5.98
C GLY A 29 -7.44 4.06 -6.04
N LEU A 30 -6.62 3.75 -5.03
CA LEU A 30 -5.83 2.52 -4.98
C LEU A 30 -6.46 1.48 -4.06
N PHE A 31 -6.35 0.21 -4.46
CA PHE A 31 -6.94 -0.92 -3.76
C PHE A 31 -5.85 -1.92 -3.40
N TYR A 32 -5.90 -2.43 -2.17
CA TYR A 32 -4.94 -3.40 -1.66
C TYR A 32 -5.64 -4.48 -0.87
N HIS A 33 -5.14 -5.72 -0.93
CA HIS A 33 -5.52 -6.71 0.07
C HIS A 33 -5.07 -6.24 1.45
N ILE A 34 -5.81 -6.64 2.49
CA ILE A 34 -5.43 -6.40 3.89
C ILE A 34 -3.98 -6.87 4.16
N ASN A 35 -3.59 -8.02 3.60
CA ASN A 35 -2.25 -8.58 3.73
C ASN A 35 -1.19 -7.92 2.81
N CYS A 36 -1.64 -7.22 1.77
CA CYS A 36 -0.78 -6.48 0.85
C CYS A 36 -0.56 -5.02 1.29
N PHE A 37 -1.32 -4.55 2.27
CA PHE A 37 -1.23 -3.17 2.75
C PHE A 37 -0.05 -3.01 3.72
N ARG A 38 1.15 -3.00 3.15
CA ARG A 38 2.43 -2.95 3.86
C ARG A 38 3.44 -2.05 3.15
N CYS A 39 4.42 -1.59 3.90
CA CYS A 39 5.48 -0.72 3.38
C CYS A 39 6.31 -1.44 2.33
N HIS A 40 6.54 -0.82 1.17
CA HIS A 40 7.35 -1.37 0.09
C HIS A 40 8.84 -1.53 0.46
N VAL A 41 9.34 -0.69 1.37
CA VAL A 41 10.74 -0.67 1.78
C VAL A 41 11.05 -1.69 2.88
N CYS A 42 10.19 -1.81 3.89
CA CYS A 42 10.45 -2.64 5.08
C CYS A 42 9.43 -3.77 5.29
N ASP A 43 8.50 -3.96 4.35
CA ASP A 43 7.40 -4.93 4.39
C ASP A 43 6.52 -4.89 5.66
N LYS A 44 6.62 -3.84 6.47
CA LYS A 44 5.81 -3.65 7.67
C LYS A 44 4.34 -3.43 7.30
N MET A 45 3.42 -4.21 7.87
CA MET A 45 1.98 -3.98 7.69
C MET A 45 1.57 -2.62 8.26
N LEU A 46 0.80 -1.87 7.46
CA LEU A 46 0.40 -0.50 7.79
C LEU A 46 -1.09 -0.38 8.16
N GLY A 47 -1.82 -1.49 8.20
CA GLY A 47 -3.28 -1.52 8.45
C GLY A 47 -3.71 -2.37 9.64
N THR A 48 -2.78 -2.96 10.40
CA THR A 48 -3.09 -3.94 11.47
C THR A 48 -3.02 -3.40 12.90
N GLY A 49 -2.61 -2.15 13.11
CA GLY A 49 -2.51 -1.56 14.44
C GLY A 49 -3.72 -0.69 14.77
N SER A 50 -4.24 -0.78 15.99
CA SER A 50 -5.30 0.08 16.56
C SER A 50 -4.93 1.58 16.63
N GLN A 51 -3.75 1.95 16.15
CA GLN A 51 -3.27 3.32 16.06
C GLN A 51 -3.29 3.75 14.60
N THR A 52 -3.79 4.96 14.34
CA THR A 52 -3.79 5.61 13.03
C THR A 52 -2.37 5.67 12.48
N THR A 53 -1.97 4.63 11.75
CA THR A 53 -0.67 4.58 11.09
C THR A 53 -0.77 5.48 9.88
N ASP A 54 -0.05 6.61 9.91
CA ASP A 54 0.04 7.50 8.76
C ASP A 54 0.73 6.73 7.62
N VAL A 55 -0.05 6.43 6.59
CA VAL A 55 0.42 5.77 5.39
C VAL A 55 0.64 6.80 4.33
N ARG A 56 1.85 6.82 3.77
CA ARG A 56 2.18 7.68 2.66
C ARG A 56 2.34 6.86 1.42
N VAL A 57 1.80 7.38 0.32
CA VAL A 57 1.90 6.72 -0.97
C VAL A 57 2.67 7.64 -1.91
N ARG A 58 3.67 7.08 -2.57
CA ARG A 58 4.48 7.79 -3.55
C ARG A 58 4.69 6.87 -4.75
N ASP A 59 4.35 7.34 -5.94
CA ASP A 59 4.45 6.54 -7.18
C ASP A 59 3.66 5.21 -7.12
N GLY A 60 2.54 5.18 -6.39
CA GLY A 60 1.75 3.95 -6.17
C GLY A 60 2.35 2.95 -5.16
N LYS A 61 3.46 3.31 -4.50
CA LYS A 61 4.12 2.49 -3.47
C LYS A 61 3.80 3.01 -2.07
N LEU A 62 3.52 2.07 -1.17
CA LEU A 62 3.20 2.35 0.23
C LEU A 62 4.49 2.54 1.04
N HIS A 63 4.54 3.60 1.82
CA HIS A 63 5.65 3.91 2.71
C HIS A 63 5.13 4.18 4.13
N CYS A 64 5.82 3.61 5.11
CA CYS A 64 5.61 3.95 6.51
C CYS A 64 6.20 5.32 6.83
N GLU A 65 5.76 5.97 7.91
CA GLU A 65 6.29 7.26 8.36
C GLU A 65 7.84 7.30 8.40
N LYS A 66 8.47 6.19 8.80
CA LYS A 66 9.91 6.06 8.97
C LYS A 66 10.61 5.97 7.63
N CYS A 67 10.17 5.05 6.76
CA CYS A 67 10.75 4.87 5.43
C CYS A 67 10.49 6.10 4.55
N TYR A 68 9.32 6.71 4.65
CA TYR A 68 9.01 7.94 3.93
C TYR A 68 9.96 9.08 4.32
N SER A 69 10.22 9.26 5.62
CA SER A 69 11.15 10.29 6.11
C SER A 69 12.61 9.98 5.77
N ASN A 70 12.94 8.70 5.53
CA ASN A 70 14.29 8.23 5.23
C ASN A 70 14.54 8.02 3.71
N GLU A 71 13.52 8.23 2.86
CA GLU A 71 13.58 8.01 1.41
C GLU A 71 14.41 9.06 0.66
N ASP A 72 14.92 10.07 1.36
CA ASP A 72 16.00 10.92 0.83
C ASP A 72 17.34 10.16 0.71
N ILE A 73 17.48 8.97 1.34
CA ILE A 73 18.76 8.24 1.49
C ILE A 73 18.74 6.84 0.82
N GLY A 74 17.70 6.49 0.07
CA GLY A 74 17.49 5.13 -0.47
C GLY A 74 17.96 4.89 -1.91
N VAL A 75 19.26 5.03 -2.16
CA VAL A 75 20.06 4.40 -3.24
C VAL A 75 19.32 3.65 -4.36
N ARG A 76 19.22 4.27 -5.54
CA ARG A 76 19.27 3.54 -6.81
C ARG A 76 20.72 3.08 -7.06
N LEU A 77 21.15 2.01 -6.40
CA LEU A 77 22.29 1.22 -6.89
C LEU A 77 21.71 0.14 -7.82
N SER A 78 21.43 0.54 -9.04
CA SER A 78 21.17 -0.38 -10.15
C SER A 78 21.86 0.17 -11.38
N GLU A 79 23.20 0.26 -11.30
CA GLU A 79 24.11 0.29 -12.44
C GLU A 79 25.40 -0.40 -11.97
N ILE A 80 25.49 -1.71 -12.23
CA ILE A 80 26.75 -2.41 -12.55
C ILE A 80 26.41 -3.52 -13.56
#